data_AF-A0AA43S4S6-F1
#
_entry.id   AF-A0AA43S4S6-F1
#
_cell.length_a   1.000
_cell.length_b   1.000
_cell.length_c   1.000
_cell.angle_alpha   90.00
_cell.angle_beta   90.00
_cell.angle_gamma   90.00
#
_symmetry.space_group_name_H-M   'P 1'
#
loop_
_entity.id
_entity.type
_entity.pdbx_description
1 polymer ?
#
loop_
_entity_poly.entity_id
_entity_poly.type
_entity_poly.pdbx_seq_one_letter_code
_entity_poly.pdbx_strand_id
1 'polypeptide(L)'
;MKPIKWLLISAAALAALMVTSCSKGYSESEKKQKASEMKEYLEEKYSEAFIIENVEDLRYYRVGALTGGDVAGVQAVAYPAGNREAEFRVEYWEKENVIEDSYINLIMSDKLAELVQEKVQSIWKAPAKLDTVYFEGPFGSLPDSSYTPAAEVKDYPYSAGINVFMAQEGELDKPLQATRIRQLNQELKDYGITKFLSTVFFMNTEDYSNIEATLQDIDEKKDHEYNIYSFCRPKADCWVSGGQGDETVEELIEDFSLGKE
;
A
#
# COMPACT_ATOMS: atom_id res chain seq x y z
N MET A 1 65.51 26.25 -54.42
CA MET A 1 64.07 26.52 -54.63
C MET A 1 63.26 25.31 -54.14
N LYS A 2 62.22 25.58 -53.34
CA LYS A 2 61.20 24.67 -52.77
C LYS A 2 60.29 24.05 -53.86
N PRO A 3 59.34 23.12 -53.55
CA PRO A 3 59.04 22.53 -52.22
C PRO A 3 58.88 21.00 -52.17
N ILE A 4 59.08 20.50 -50.94
CA ILE A 4 58.67 19.21 -50.39
C ILE A 4 57.15 19.23 -50.16
N LYS A 5 56.43 18.16 -50.53
CA LYS A 5 55.06 17.86 -50.06
C LYS A 5 55.05 16.55 -49.28
N TRP A 6 54.51 16.64 -48.09
CA TRP A 6 54.51 15.65 -47.02
C TRP A 6 53.54 14.48 -47.26
N LEU A 7 53.93 13.31 -46.74
CA LEU A 7 53.04 12.21 -46.37
C LEU A 7 51.96 12.70 -45.41
N LEU A 8 50.72 12.24 -45.60
CA LEU A 8 49.76 12.01 -44.51
C LEU A 8 48.94 10.77 -44.85
N ILE A 9 49.37 9.65 -44.26
CA ILE A 9 48.57 8.46 -44.06
C ILE A 9 47.57 8.83 -42.97
N SER A 10 46.30 9.03 -43.34
CA SER A 10 45.23 9.23 -42.36
C SER A 10 44.95 7.92 -41.66
N ALA A 11 45.56 7.77 -40.49
CA ALA A 11 45.29 6.74 -39.52
C ALA A 11 43.84 6.78 -39.02
N ALA A 12 43.32 5.59 -38.72
CA ALA A 12 42.38 5.26 -37.64
C ALA A 12 41.05 6.05 -37.59
N ALA A 13 39.88 5.41 -37.76
CA ALA A 13 39.24 4.62 -36.71
C ALA A 13 39.09 5.39 -35.38
N LEU A 14 37.87 5.38 -34.83
CA LEU A 14 37.43 5.98 -33.56
C LEU A 14 37.26 7.52 -33.55
N ALA A 15 36.25 7.99 -34.28
CA ALA A 15 35.51 9.19 -33.89
C ALA A 15 34.00 8.90 -33.69
N ALA A 16 33.68 7.66 -33.33
CA ALA A 16 32.49 7.34 -32.54
C ALA A 16 32.94 7.17 -31.08
N LEU A 17 33.55 8.22 -30.53
CA LEU A 17 33.71 8.33 -29.08
C LEU A 17 32.31 8.53 -28.53
N MET A 18 31.79 7.41 -28.04
CA MET A 18 30.61 7.30 -27.23
C MET A 18 30.55 8.47 -26.24
N VAL A 19 29.69 9.44 -26.53
CA VAL A 19 29.00 10.15 -25.46
C VAL A 19 27.83 9.26 -25.07
N THR A 20 28.12 8.02 -24.64
CA THR A 20 27.25 7.34 -23.70
C THR A 20 27.39 8.16 -22.43
N SER A 21 26.47 9.10 -22.24
CA SER A 21 26.18 9.58 -20.90
C SER A 21 26.14 8.33 -20.02
N CYS A 22 27.01 8.25 -19.02
CA CYS A 22 26.99 7.19 -18.03
C CYS A 22 25.66 7.25 -17.30
N SER A 23 24.61 6.64 -17.84
CA SER A 23 23.37 6.39 -17.12
C SER A 23 23.73 5.38 -16.05
N LYS A 24 23.90 5.84 -14.82
CA LYS A 24 24.03 4.99 -13.63
C LYS A 24 22.69 4.32 -13.33
N GLY A 25 22.18 3.50 -14.24
CA GLY A 25 20.86 2.88 -14.18
C GLY A 25 20.73 1.72 -15.16
N TYR A 26 19.67 0.94 -15.02
CA TYR A 26 19.45 -0.27 -15.83
C TYR A 26 19.12 0.13 -17.27
N SER A 27 19.74 -0.53 -18.24
CA SER A 27 19.34 -0.42 -19.64
C SER A 27 17.94 -1.00 -19.85
N GLU A 28 17.27 -0.58 -20.93
CA GLU A 28 15.93 -1.10 -21.25
C GLU A 28 15.90 -2.62 -21.47
N SER A 29 17.00 -3.22 -21.94
CA SER A 29 17.13 -4.68 -22.01
C SER A 29 17.21 -5.33 -20.62
N GLU A 30 17.97 -4.75 -19.70
CA GLU A 30 18.11 -5.28 -18.34
C GLU A 30 16.80 -5.12 -17.57
N LYS A 31 16.10 -3.99 -17.73
CA LYS A 31 14.75 -3.80 -17.16
C LYS A 31 13.76 -4.84 -17.66
N LYS A 32 13.73 -5.12 -18.97
CA LYS A 32 12.85 -6.17 -19.54
C LYS A 32 13.18 -7.56 -19.00
N GLN A 33 14.46 -7.86 -18.84
CA GLN A 33 14.88 -9.11 -18.22
C GLN A 33 14.40 -9.18 -16.77
N LYS A 34 14.63 -8.14 -15.96
CA LYS A 34 14.19 -8.09 -14.56
C LYS A 34 12.67 -8.13 -14.42
N ALA A 35 11.93 -7.50 -15.32
CA ALA A 35 10.47 -7.62 -15.36
C ALA A 35 10.00 -9.06 -15.61
N SER A 36 10.71 -9.81 -16.46
CA SER A 36 10.41 -11.22 -16.71
C SER A 36 10.72 -12.08 -15.48
N GLU A 37 11.87 -11.84 -14.82
CA GLU A 37 12.24 -12.52 -13.57
C GLU A 37 11.25 -12.22 -12.43
N MET A 38 10.82 -10.96 -12.27
CA MET A 38 9.79 -10.57 -11.30
C MET A 38 8.44 -11.24 -11.60
N LYS A 39 8.05 -11.32 -12.87
CA LYS A 39 6.85 -12.04 -13.27
C LYS A 39 6.93 -13.52 -12.89
N GLU A 40 8.00 -14.21 -13.30
CA GLU A 40 8.20 -15.64 -12.99
C GLU A 40 8.16 -15.91 -11.47
N TYR A 41 8.80 -15.05 -10.68
CA TYR A 41 8.76 -15.11 -9.22
C TYR A 41 7.32 -15.02 -8.67
N LEU A 42 6.52 -14.07 -9.14
CA LEU A 42 5.13 -13.92 -8.68
C LEU A 42 4.27 -15.12 -9.09
N GLU A 43 4.42 -15.60 -10.32
CA GLU A 43 3.67 -16.76 -10.82
C GLU A 43 4.02 -18.04 -10.05
N GLU A 44 5.29 -18.24 -9.70
CA GLU A 44 5.73 -19.35 -8.85
C GLU A 44 5.17 -19.22 -7.42
N LYS A 45 5.30 -18.05 -6.81
CA LYS A 45 4.92 -17.80 -5.41
C LYS A 45 3.41 -17.88 -5.18
N TYR A 46 2.60 -17.40 -6.13
CA TYR A 46 1.15 -17.25 -5.97
C TYR A 46 0.33 -18.22 -6.82
N SER A 47 0.96 -18.98 -7.74
CA SER A 47 0.26 -19.90 -8.65
C SER A 47 -0.84 -19.24 -9.49
N GLU A 48 -0.65 -17.97 -9.85
CA GLU A 48 -1.54 -17.14 -10.67
C GLU A 48 -0.74 -16.39 -11.73
N ALA A 49 -1.37 -15.99 -12.84
CA ALA A 49 -0.72 -15.22 -13.91
C ALA A 49 -0.73 -13.71 -13.63
N PHE A 50 0.41 -13.05 -13.85
CA PHE A 50 0.59 -11.62 -13.60
C PHE A 50 0.97 -10.82 -14.86
N ILE A 51 0.64 -9.53 -14.82
CA ILE A 51 1.11 -8.52 -15.77
C ILE A 51 2.03 -7.56 -15.03
N ILE A 52 3.16 -7.20 -15.65
CA ILE A 52 4.15 -6.25 -15.13
C ILE A 52 4.20 -5.04 -16.07
N GLU A 53 4.02 -3.84 -15.52
CA GLU A 53 4.06 -2.55 -16.22
C GLU A 53 4.98 -1.55 -15.48
N ASN A 54 5.26 -0.40 -16.09
CA ASN A 54 5.97 0.72 -15.47
C ASN A 54 7.31 0.34 -14.80
N VAL A 55 8.18 -0.33 -15.55
CA VAL A 55 9.47 -0.82 -15.05
C VAL A 55 10.50 0.31 -15.01
N GLU A 56 11.00 0.63 -13.82
CA GLU A 56 11.86 1.78 -13.55
C GLU A 56 13.06 1.42 -12.68
N ASP A 57 14.07 2.29 -12.63
CA ASP A 57 15.17 2.14 -11.68
C ASP A 57 14.64 2.33 -10.23
N LEU A 58 14.90 1.37 -9.36
CA LEU A 58 14.75 1.54 -7.91
C LEU A 58 15.99 2.26 -7.38
N ARG A 59 15.82 3.28 -6.54
CA ARG A 59 16.93 4.08 -5.98
C ARG A 59 16.88 4.10 -4.47
N TYR A 60 18.04 4.00 -3.82
CA TYR A 60 18.12 4.16 -2.37
C TYR A 60 17.64 5.55 -1.95
N TYR A 61 16.72 5.60 -1.00
CA TYR A 61 16.34 6.86 -0.37
C TYR A 61 17.50 7.37 0.51
N ARG A 62 18.09 8.51 0.16
CA ARG A 62 19.02 9.24 1.04
C ARG A 62 18.33 10.48 1.59
N VAL A 63 18.06 10.50 2.90
CA VAL A 63 17.56 11.70 3.59
C VAL A 63 18.52 12.87 3.31
N GLY A 64 18.01 13.93 2.67
CA GLY A 64 18.75 15.16 2.36
C GLY A 64 19.37 15.26 0.96
N ALA A 65 19.18 14.31 0.05
CA ALA A 65 19.63 14.42 -1.34
C ALA A 65 18.50 14.92 -2.27
N LEU A 66 18.74 16.03 -2.98
CA LEU A 66 17.80 16.62 -3.96
C LEU A 66 17.73 15.85 -5.30
N THR A 67 18.67 14.92 -5.54
CA THR A 67 18.64 14.01 -6.68
C THR A 67 18.81 12.59 -6.16
N GLY A 68 17.91 11.70 -6.57
CA GLY A 68 17.76 10.33 -6.08
C GLY A 68 19.09 9.60 -5.94
N GLY A 69 19.20 8.78 -4.90
CA GLY A 69 20.42 8.07 -4.53
C GLY A 69 20.93 7.10 -5.60
N ASP A 70 21.93 6.31 -5.19
CA ASP A 70 22.45 5.22 -6.03
C ASP A 70 21.32 4.25 -6.40
N VAL A 71 21.38 3.71 -7.61
CA VAL A 71 20.42 2.69 -8.06
C VAL A 71 20.59 1.46 -7.17
N ALA A 72 19.47 1.04 -6.58
CA ALA A 72 19.35 -0.10 -5.69
C ALA A 72 18.89 -1.35 -6.43
N GLY A 73 18.23 -1.18 -7.59
CA GLY A 73 17.75 -2.27 -8.42
C GLY A 73 16.66 -1.79 -9.38
N VAL A 74 15.58 -2.57 -9.52
CA VAL A 74 14.47 -2.29 -10.44
C VAL A 74 13.14 -2.38 -9.68
N GLN A 75 12.21 -1.46 -9.96
CA GLN A 75 10.84 -1.54 -9.47
C GLN A 75 9.86 -1.62 -10.64
N ALA A 76 8.69 -2.19 -10.40
CA ALA A 76 7.60 -2.21 -11.36
C ALA A 76 6.23 -2.21 -10.66
N VAL A 77 5.19 -1.93 -11.43
CA VAL A 77 3.80 -2.15 -11.03
C VAL A 77 3.36 -3.49 -11.59
N ALA A 78 2.72 -4.30 -10.75
CA ALA A 78 2.22 -5.61 -11.10
C ALA A 78 0.73 -5.72 -10.76
N TYR A 79 -0.01 -6.55 -11.49
CA TYR A 79 -1.39 -6.88 -11.16
C TYR A 79 -1.78 -8.26 -11.73
N PRO A 80 -2.73 -8.98 -11.12
CA PRO A 80 -3.26 -10.23 -11.66
C PRO A 80 -3.88 -10.03 -13.05
N ALA A 81 -3.65 -10.94 -13.99
CA ALA A 81 -4.03 -10.74 -15.40
C ALA A 81 -5.54 -10.48 -15.63
N GLY A 82 -6.40 -10.88 -14.69
CA GLY A 82 -7.85 -10.64 -14.73
C GLY A 82 -8.35 -9.45 -13.89
N ASN A 83 -7.48 -8.79 -13.12
CA ASN A 83 -7.88 -7.74 -12.18
C ASN A 83 -6.85 -6.61 -12.15
N ARG A 84 -7.03 -5.60 -13.00
CA ARG A 84 -6.14 -4.42 -13.05
C ARG A 84 -6.22 -3.55 -11.79
N GLU A 85 -7.36 -3.55 -11.10
CA GLU A 85 -7.60 -2.72 -9.91
C GLU A 85 -6.79 -3.21 -8.71
N ALA A 86 -6.38 -4.49 -8.69
CA ALA A 86 -5.46 -5.03 -7.70
C ALA A 86 -3.98 -4.77 -8.07
N GLU A 87 -3.64 -3.52 -8.37
CA GLU A 87 -2.25 -3.13 -8.65
C GLU A 87 -1.40 -3.07 -7.38
N PHE A 88 -0.16 -3.57 -7.47
CA PHE A 88 0.79 -3.60 -6.36
C PHE A 88 2.21 -3.37 -6.86
N ARG A 89 3.12 -3.03 -5.95
CA ARG A 89 4.53 -2.78 -6.28
C ARG A 89 5.34 -4.07 -6.11
N VAL A 90 6.27 -4.28 -7.04
CA VAL A 90 7.28 -5.34 -6.96
C VAL A 90 8.66 -4.71 -7.17
N GLU A 91 9.62 -5.12 -6.35
CA GLU A 91 10.97 -4.59 -6.32
C GLU A 91 11.99 -5.71 -6.40
N TYR A 92 12.93 -5.59 -7.32
CA TYR A 92 14.16 -6.36 -7.35
C TYR A 92 15.29 -5.53 -6.72
N TRP A 93 15.89 -6.03 -5.65
CA TRP A 93 17.04 -5.42 -4.97
C TRP A 93 18.34 -6.08 -5.43
N GLU A 94 19.22 -5.30 -6.07
CA GLU A 94 20.43 -5.83 -6.72
C GLU A 94 21.45 -6.37 -5.72
N LYS A 95 21.68 -5.64 -4.63
CA LYS A 95 22.73 -5.96 -3.66
C LYS A 95 22.39 -7.19 -2.83
N GLU A 96 21.11 -7.34 -2.48
CA GLU A 96 20.56 -8.45 -1.72
C GLU A 96 20.14 -9.62 -2.64
N ASN A 97 20.01 -9.36 -3.95
CA ASN A 97 19.54 -10.30 -4.95
C ASN A 97 18.22 -10.98 -4.54
N VAL A 98 17.25 -10.15 -4.14
CA VAL A 98 15.92 -10.58 -3.68
C VAL A 98 14.84 -9.83 -4.47
N ILE A 99 13.69 -10.48 -4.63
CA ILE A 99 12.47 -9.87 -5.16
C ILE A 99 11.48 -9.77 -4.00
N GLU A 100 11.00 -8.56 -3.74
CA GLU A 100 9.99 -8.25 -2.73
C GLU A 100 8.74 -7.75 -3.43
N ASP A 101 7.57 -8.03 -2.85
CA ASP A 101 6.29 -7.73 -3.47
C ASP A 101 5.25 -7.34 -2.41
N SER A 102 4.38 -6.37 -2.74
CA SER A 102 3.24 -6.03 -1.88
C SER A 102 1.96 -6.81 -2.19
N TYR A 103 1.99 -7.81 -3.07
CA TYR A 103 0.79 -8.64 -3.31
C TYR A 103 0.37 -9.39 -2.05
N ILE A 104 1.33 -9.82 -1.24
CA ILE A 104 1.04 -10.43 0.06
C ILE A 104 0.28 -9.48 1.01
N ASN A 105 0.44 -8.16 0.90
CA ASN A 105 -0.37 -7.20 1.67
C ASN A 105 -1.84 -7.28 1.28
N LEU A 106 -2.17 -7.44 -0.01
CA LEU A 106 -3.56 -7.58 -0.46
C LEU A 106 -4.18 -8.86 0.12
N ILE A 107 -3.47 -9.99 -0.01
CA ILE A 107 -3.93 -11.28 0.54
C ILE A 107 -4.12 -11.21 2.07
N MET A 108 -3.19 -10.60 2.79
CA MET A 108 -3.30 -10.45 4.25
C MET A 108 -4.42 -9.48 4.65
N SER A 109 -4.67 -8.46 3.82
CA SER A 109 -5.79 -7.53 4.03
C SER A 109 -7.13 -8.25 3.88
N ASP A 110 -7.32 -9.07 2.85
CA ASP A 110 -8.55 -9.86 2.67
C ASP A 110 -8.81 -10.79 3.86
N LYS A 111 -7.77 -11.50 4.31
CA LYS A 111 -7.87 -12.35 5.51
C LYS A 111 -8.20 -11.57 6.78
N LEU A 112 -7.64 -10.37 6.91
CA LEU A 112 -7.94 -9.47 8.03
C LEU A 112 -9.39 -8.98 7.97
N ALA A 113 -9.89 -8.62 6.78
CA ALA A 113 -11.27 -8.23 6.57
C ALA A 113 -12.24 -9.34 6.99
N GLU A 114 -12.01 -10.59 6.57
CA GLU A 114 -12.83 -11.74 6.98
C GLU A 114 -12.87 -11.89 8.51
N LEU A 115 -11.70 -11.85 9.16
CA LEU A 115 -11.59 -11.94 10.62
C LEU A 115 -12.31 -10.79 11.34
N VAL A 116 -12.13 -9.56 10.87
CA VAL A 116 -12.77 -8.37 11.43
C VAL A 116 -14.28 -8.45 11.22
N GLN A 117 -14.74 -8.93 10.07
CA GLN A 117 -16.17 -9.09 9.75
C GLN A 117 -16.85 -10.04 10.74
N GLU A 118 -16.21 -11.16 11.08
CA GLU A 118 -16.72 -12.11 12.08
C GLU A 118 -16.85 -11.46 13.46
N LYS A 119 -15.82 -10.72 13.89
CA LYS A 119 -15.81 -10.02 15.19
C LYS A 119 -16.87 -8.92 15.24
N VAL A 120 -16.95 -8.09 14.21
CA VAL A 120 -17.95 -7.00 14.13
C VAL A 120 -19.37 -7.58 14.15
N GLN A 121 -19.63 -8.64 13.38
CA GLN A 121 -20.92 -9.32 13.40
C GLN A 121 -21.23 -9.91 14.78
N SER A 122 -20.23 -10.37 15.52
CA SER A 122 -20.40 -10.85 16.89
C SER A 122 -20.72 -9.72 17.88
N ILE A 123 -20.04 -8.58 17.80
CA ILE A 123 -20.14 -7.48 18.76
C ILE A 123 -21.37 -6.61 18.50
N TRP A 124 -21.60 -6.20 17.25
CA TRP A 124 -22.69 -5.30 16.87
C TRP A 124 -23.98 -6.02 16.48
N LYS A 125 -23.91 -7.32 16.14
CA LYS A 125 -25.05 -8.08 15.59
C LYS A 125 -25.68 -7.42 14.34
N ALA A 126 -24.87 -6.68 13.60
CA ALA A 126 -25.27 -5.91 12.43
C ALA A 126 -24.22 -6.07 11.32
N PRO A 127 -24.64 -5.98 10.04
CA PRO A 127 -23.70 -5.98 8.94
C PRO A 127 -22.81 -4.74 9.01
N ALA A 128 -21.61 -4.89 8.47
CA ALA A 128 -20.64 -3.83 8.29
C ALA A 128 -20.03 -3.96 6.90
N LYS A 129 -19.49 -2.86 6.40
CA LYS A 129 -18.57 -2.88 5.27
C LYS A 129 -17.18 -2.59 5.80
N LEU A 130 -16.16 -3.18 5.19
CA LEU A 130 -14.79 -3.08 5.66
C LEU A 130 -13.90 -2.55 4.55
N ASP A 131 -12.94 -1.73 4.96
CA ASP A 131 -11.78 -1.37 4.16
C ASP A 131 -10.55 -1.62 5.03
N THR A 132 -9.74 -2.60 4.64
CA THR A 132 -8.57 -3.02 5.40
C THR A 132 -7.36 -2.98 4.51
N VAL A 133 -6.25 -2.50 5.04
CA VAL A 133 -5.00 -2.39 4.29
C VAL A 133 -3.82 -2.65 5.21
N TYR A 134 -2.78 -3.31 4.70
CA TYR A 134 -1.48 -3.32 5.36
C TYR A 134 -0.62 -2.19 4.83
N PHE A 135 -0.10 -1.37 5.74
CA PHE A 135 0.82 -0.32 5.41
C PHE A 135 2.18 -0.90 5.02
N GLU A 136 2.82 -0.28 4.04
CA GLU A 136 4.23 -0.51 3.77
C GLU A 136 5.06 -0.14 5.00
N GLY A 137 6.22 -0.77 5.13
CA GLY A 137 7.13 -0.49 6.24
C GLY A 137 7.77 0.91 6.13
N PRO A 138 8.65 1.27 7.09
CA PRO A 138 9.34 2.55 7.10
C PRO A 138 10.01 2.85 5.75
N PHE A 139 9.85 4.08 5.26
CA PHE A 139 10.36 4.53 3.96
C PHE A 139 9.77 3.79 2.74
N GLY A 140 8.58 3.17 2.87
CA GLY A 140 7.94 2.43 1.80
C GLY A 140 8.55 1.05 1.56
N SER A 141 9.22 0.47 2.56
CA SER A 141 9.80 -0.87 2.41
C SER A 141 8.69 -1.91 2.21
N LEU A 142 8.85 -2.75 1.18
CA LEU A 142 7.92 -3.83 0.91
C LEU A 142 8.02 -4.94 1.97
N PRO A 143 7.00 -5.83 2.03
CA PRO A 143 7.07 -7.02 2.86
C PRO A 143 8.23 -7.94 2.50
N ASP A 144 8.78 -8.62 3.51
CA ASP A 144 9.83 -9.62 3.30
C ASP A 144 9.32 -10.75 2.40
N SER A 145 10.16 -11.17 1.45
CA SER A 145 9.84 -12.22 0.46
C SER A 145 9.42 -13.57 1.06
N SER A 146 9.74 -13.85 2.33
CA SER A 146 9.43 -15.11 3.03
C SER A 146 7.95 -15.31 3.34
N TYR A 147 7.12 -14.26 3.35
CA TYR A 147 5.69 -14.41 3.58
C TYR A 147 4.99 -14.99 2.35
N THR A 148 4.18 -16.01 2.58
CA THR A 148 3.43 -16.73 1.53
C THR A 148 1.93 -16.64 1.80
N PRO A 149 1.07 -16.97 0.83
CA PRO A 149 -0.38 -17.03 1.04
C PRO A 149 -0.81 -17.97 2.16
N ALA A 150 0.04 -18.89 2.63
CA ALA A 150 -0.25 -19.76 3.76
C ALA A 150 -0.07 -19.08 5.13
N ALA A 151 0.59 -17.92 5.19
CA ALA A 151 0.79 -17.20 6.45
C ALA A 151 -0.53 -16.75 7.08
N GLU A 152 -0.56 -16.68 8.40
CA GLU A 152 -1.71 -16.21 9.18
C GLU A 152 -1.55 -14.73 9.53
N VAL A 153 -2.68 -14.02 9.65
CA VAL A 153 -2.72 -12.59 10.02
C VAL A 153 -1.96 -12.28 11.31
N LYS A 154 -2.02 -13.17 12.31
CA LYS A 154 -1.33 -12.99 13.61
C LYS A 154 0.19 -13.07 13.51
N ASP A 155 0.71 -13.73 12.48
CA ASP A 155 2.15 -13.91 12.26
C ASP A 155 2.71 -12.82 11.33
N TYR A 156 1.85 -11.91 10.84
CA TYR A 156 2.22 -10.85 9.91
C TYR A 156 2.53 -9.53 10.66
N PRO A 157 3.80 -9.09 10.73
CA PRO A 157 4.24 -8.08 11.71
C PRO A 157 4.07 -6.62 11.26
N TYR A 158 3.43 -6.42 10.10
CA TYR A 158 3.20 -5.13 9.48
C TYR A 158 1.97 -4.45 10.09
N SER A 159 1.95 -3.12 10.06
CA SER A 159 0.85 -2.35 10.62
C SER A 159 -0.36 -2.40 9.69
N ALA A 160 -1.56 -2.63 10.24
CA ALA A 160 -2.81 -2.61 9.49
C ALA A 160 -3.61 -1.32 9.71
N GLY A 161 -4.26 -0.82 8.67
CA GLY A 161 -5.40 0.09 8.75
C GLY A 161 -6.69 -0.72 8.66
N ILE A 162 -7.64 -0.47 9.56
CA ILE A 162 -8.93 -1.16 9.61
C ILE A 162 -10.03 -0.11 9.71
N ASN A 163 -10.75 0.11 8.62
CA ASN A 163 -11.93 0.95 8.59
C ASN A 163 -13.19 0.05 8.61
N VAL A 164 -14.05 0.29 9.58
CA VAL A 164 -15.35 -0.38 9.74
C VAL A 164 -16.45 0.62 9.48
N PHE A 165 -17.29 0.37 8.48
CA PHE A 165 -18.44 1.21 8.17
C PHE A 165 -19.71 0.55 8.69
N MET A 166 -20.50 1.30 9.44
CA MET A 166 -21.73 0.87 10.08
C MET A 166 -22.86 1.80 9.66
N ALA A 167 -24.01 1.24 9.27
CA ALA A 167 -25.23 2.02 9.11
C ALA A 167 -25.76 2.46 10.49
N GLN A 168 -26.10 3.73 10.63
CA GLN A 168 -26.63 4.34 11.84
C GLN A 168 -27.74 5.31 11.47
N GLU A 169 -28.89 5.14 12.10
CA GLU A 169 -30.04 6.05 11.99
C GLU A 169 -30.26 6.75 13.33
N GLY A 170 -30.50 8.06 13.30
CA GLY A 170 -30.72 8.87 14.50
C GLY A 170 -29.47 9.07 15.36
N GLU A 171 -29.67 9.43 16.63
CA GLU A 171 -28.56 9.75 17.55
C GLU A 171 -27.71 8.53 17.91
N LEU A 172 -26.39 8.72 17.92
CA LEU A 172 -25.42 7.69 18.33
C LEU A 172 -25.31 7.60 19.85
N ASP A 173 -25.56 6.41 20.42
CA ASP A 173 -25.20 6.10 21.82
C ASP A 173 -23.67 5.94 21.94
N LYS A 174 -22.97 7.07 22.09
CA LYS A 174 -21.50 7.11 22.14
C LYS A 174 -20.91 6.17 23.21
N PRO A 175 -21.40 6.13 24.48
CA PRO A 175 -20.88 5.19 25.47
C PRO A 175 -21.00 3.72 25.06
N LEU A 176 -22.14 3.32 24.48
CA LEU A 176 -22.32 1.95 23.98
C LEU A 176 -21.35 1.66 22.83
N GLN A 177 -21.23 2.56 21.86
CA GLN A 177 -20.35 2.34 20.71
C GLN A 177 -18.87 2.32 21.11
N ALA A 178 -18.43 3.23 21.98
CA ALA A 178 -17.07 3.24 22.51
C ALA A 178 -16.72 1.92 23.23
N THR A 179 -17.66 1.36 23.98
CA THR A 179 -17.50 0.04 24.63
C THR A 179 -17.29 -1.07 23.59
N ARG A 180 -18.04 -1.05 22.49
CA ARG A 180 -17.93 -2.03 21.41
C ARG A 180 -16.65 -1.88 20.59
N ILE A 181 -16.23 -0.63 20.29
CA ILE A 181 -14.96 -0.34 19.63
C ILE A 181 -13.80 -0.89 20.48
N ARG A 182 -13.81 -0.61 21.79
CA ARG A 182 -12.82 -1.17 22.71
C ARG A 182 -12.84 -2.69 22.72
N GLN A 183 -14.02 -3.31 22.70
CA GLN A 183 -14.14 -4.78 22.63
C GLN A 183 -13.52 -5.33 21.33
N LEU A 184 -13.82 -4.73 20.18
CA LEU A 184 -13.23 -5.13 18.89
C LEU A 184 -11.70 -5.06 18.96
N ASN A 185 -11.17 -3.94 19.45
CA ASN A 185 -9.73 -3.73 19.54
C ASN A 185 -9.05 -4.73 20.47
N GLN A 186 -9.69 -5.05 21.60
CA GLN A 186 -9.20 -6.10 22.50
C GLN A 186 -9.22 -7.47 21.83
N GLU A 187 -10.30 -7.82 21.12
CA GLU A 187 -10.42 -9.10 20.42
C GLU A 187 -9.41 -9.24 19.26
N LEU A 188 -8.96 -8.14 18.64
CA LEU A 188 -7.89 -8.14 17.66
C LEU A 188 -6.51 -8.35 18.31
N LYS A 189 -6.26 -7.67 19.44
CA LYS A 189 -5.03 -7.85 20.24
C LYS A 189 -4.90 -9.27 20.77
N ASP A 190 -5.99 -9.83 21.32
CA ASP A 190 -6.02 -11.18 21.85
C ASP A 190 -5.80 -12.26 20.77
N TYR A 191 -6.15 -11.96 19.51
CA TYR A 191 -5.84 -12.81 18.36
C TYR A 191 -4.35 -12.76 17.95
N GLY A 192 -3.63 -11.71 18.35
CA GLY A 192 -2.22 -11.49 18.03
C GLY A 192 -1.96 -10.33 17.07
N ILE A 193 -2.97 -9.53 16.70
CA ILE A 193 -2.79 -8.36 15.86
C ILE A 193 -2.33 -7.21 16.75
N THR A 194 -1.03 -6.97 16.77
CA THR A 194 -0.38 -6.04 17.72
C THR A 194 -0.13 -4.65 17.16
N LYS A 195 -0.20 -4.47 15.84
CA LYS A 195 0.00 -3.19 15.17
C LYS A 195 -1.14 -2.89 14.23
N PHE A 196 -2.08 -2.08 14.68
CA PHE A 196 -3.18 -1.64 13.83
C PHE A 196 -3.63 -0.23 14.21
N LEU A 197 -4.29 0.43 13.26
CA LEU A 197 -5.14 1.58 13.49
C LEU A 197 -6.55 1.18 13.04
N SER A 198 -7.47 1.10 14.00
CA SER A 198 -8.88 0.83 13.75
C SER A 198 -9.67 2.14 13.73
N THR A 199 -10.65 2.23 12.86
CA THR A 199 -11.58 3.36 12.80
C THR A 199 -12.97 2.83 12.49
N VAL A 200 -13.96 3.23 13.27
CA VAL A 200 -15.36 2.87 13.05
C VAL A 200 -16.14 4.12 12.66
N PHE A 201 -16.72 4.08 11.46
CA PHE A 201 -17.57 5.11 10.88
C PHE A 201 -19.03 4.69 11.05
N PHE A 202 -19.82 5.49 11.75
CA PHE A 202 -21.27 5.35 11.86
C PHE A 202 -21.90 6.39 10.94
N MET A 203 -22.54 5.92 9.88
CA MET A 203 -23.01 6.74 8.77
C MET A 203 -24.51 6.56 8.55
N ASN A 204 -25.21 7.58 8.06
CA ASN A 204 -26.59 7.39 7.60
C ASN A 204 -26.68 6.28 6.53
N THR A 205 -27.89 5.73 6.33
CA THR A 205 -28.09 4.58 5.42
C THR A 205 -27.70 4.88 3.97
N GLU A 206 -27.88 6.12 3.49
CA GLU A 206 -27.54 6.51 2.12
C GLU A 206 -26.02 6.46 1.89
N ASP A 207 -25.26 7.08 2.78
CA ASP A 207 -23.80 7.12 2.72
C ASP A 207 -23.18 5.74 2.91
N TYR A 208 -23.70 4.95 3.86
CA TYR A 208 -23.29 3.57 4.05
C TYR A 208 -23.54 2.71 2.79
N SER A 209 -24.67 2.93 2.11
CA SER A 209 -24.97 2.20 0.87
C SER A 209 -23.97 2.56 -0.24
N ASN A 210 -23.54 3.82 -0.30
CA ASN A 210 -22.64 4.37 -1.32
C ASN A 210 -21.15 4.32 -0.96
N ILE A 211 -20.77 3.72 0.17
CA ILE A 211 -19.39 3.81 0.67
C ILE A 211 -18.35 3.21 -0.28
N GLU A 212 -18.64 2.10 -0.97
CA GLU A 212 -17.72 1.49 -1.93
C GLU A 212 -17.39 2.44 -3.09
N ALA A 213 -18.41 3.09 -3.67
CA ALA A 213 -18.23 4.09 -4.71
C ALA A 213 -17.47 5.34 -4.18
N THR A 214 -17.66 5.67 -2.91
CA THR A 214 -16.94 6.78 -2.25
C THR A 214 -15.46 6.44 -2.06
N LEU A 215 -15.13 5.22 -1.63
CA LEU A 215 -13.75 4.76 -1.48
C LEU A 215 -13.04 4.69 -2.84
N GLN A 216 -13.74 4.22 -3.87
CA GLN A 216 -13.21 4.24 -5.25
C GLN A 216 -12.91 5.67 -5.72
N ASP A 217 -13.83 6.62 -5.53
CA ASP A 217 -13.62 8.03 -5.91
C ASP A 217 -12.46 8.68 -5.13
N ILE A 218 -12.26 8.29 -3.87
CA ILE A 218 -11.10 8.71 -3.06
C ILE A 218 -9.79 8.19 -3.67
N ASP A 219 -9.74 6.90 -4.01
CA ASP A 219 -8.53 6.27 -4.58
C ASP A 219 -8.17 6.87 -5.95
N GLU A 220 -9.16 7.05 -6.82
CA GLU A 220 -8.96 7.60 -8.16
C GLU A 220 -8.42 9.04 -8.16
N LYS A 221 -8.83 9.86 -7.19
CA LYS A 221 -8.41 11.26 -7.09
C LYS A 221 -6.96 11.43 -6.65
N LYS A 222 -6.38 10.44 -5.95
CA LYS A 222 -5.01 10.47 -5.41
C LYS A 222 -4.68 11.77 -4.67
N ASP A 223 -5.69 12.38 -4.03
CA ASP A 223 -5.57 13.63 -3.28
C ASP A 223 -5.53 13.30 -1.79
N HIS A 224 -4.39 13.55 -1.15
CA HIS A 224 -4.19 13.25 0.27
C HIS A 224 -5.14 14.03 1.20
N GLU A 225 -5.66 15.18 0.77
CA GLU A 225 -6.65 15.95 1.52
C GLU A 225 -8.07 15.37 1.36
N TYR A 226 -8.33 14.69 0.24
CA TYR A 226 -9.59 14.01 -0.02
C TYR A 226 -9.55 12.56 0.43
N ASN A 227 -9.92 12.32 1.69
CA ASN A 227 -9.98 10.99 2.30
C ASN A 227 -11.33 10.74 3.00
N ILE A 228 -11.52 9.54 3.53
CA ILE A 228 -12.79 9.15 4.16
C ILE A 228 -13.19 10.03 5.36
N TYR A 229 -12.22 10.56 6.12
CA TYR A 229 -12.51 11.52 7.18
C TYR A 229 -13.00 12.85 6.60
N SER A 230 -12.43 13.32 5.49
CA SER A 230 -12.89 14.53 4.81
C SER A 230 -14.32 14.41 4.26
N PHE A 231 -14.73 13.19 3.88
CA PHE A 231 -16.11 12.89 3.47
C PHE A 231 -17.08 12.90 4.65
N CYS A 232 -16.68 12.33 5.79
CA CYS A 232 -17.52 12.19 6.97
C CYS A 232 -17.65 13.50 7.77
N ARG A 233 -16.54 14.22 7.99
CA ARG A 233 -16.44 15.43 8.83
C ARG A 233 -17.52 16.51 8.57
N PRO A 234 -17.91 16.85 7.33
CA PRO A 234 -18.91 17.90 7.11
C PRO A 234 -20.35 17.46 7.42
N LYS A 235 -20.60 16.18 7.71
CA LYS A 235 -21.95 15.62 7.86
C LYS A 235 -22.34 15.52 9.34
N ALA A 236 -23.55 15.96 9.66
CA ALA A 236 -24.04 16.01 11.04
C ALA A 236 -24.37 14.62 11.62
N ASP A 237 -24.54 13.64 10.74
CA ASP A 237 -24.98 12.26 10.98
C ASP A 237 -23.91 11.24 10.56
N CYS A 238 -22.65 11.67 10.55
CA CYS A 238 -21.50 10.80 10.35
C CYS A 238 -20.56 10.93 11.54
N TRP A 239 -20.46 9.88 12.34
CA TRP A 239 -19.63 9.84 13.55
C TRP A 239 -18.46 8.90 13.34
N VAL A 240 -17.28 9.30 13.81
CA VAL A 240 -16.05 8.50 13.69
C VAL A 240 -15.36 8.43 15.03
N SER A 241 -14.96 7.23 15.43
CA SER A 241 -14.04 7.02 16.54
C SER A 241 -13.20 5.78 16.27
N GLY A 242 -12.00 5.74 16.82
CA GLY A 242 -11.06 4.65 16.58
C GLY A 242 -9.80 4.76 17.42
N GLY A 243 -8.83 3.92 17.10
CA GLY A 243 -7.55 3.92 17.80
C GLY A 243 -6.68 2.71 17.53
N GLN A 244 -5.57 2.65 18.27
CA GLN A 244 -4.56 1.59 18.26
C GLN A 244 -4.86 0.49 19.29
N GLY A 245 -6.00 0.60 19.96
CA GLY A 245 -6.58 -0.37 20.88
C GLY A 245 -6.10 -0.26 22.33
N ASP A 246 -5.36 0.77 22.68
CA ASP A 246 -4.97 1.07 24.08
C ASP A 246 -5.90 2.12 24.72
N GLU A 247 -6.84 2.65 23.96
CA GLU A 247 -7.75 3.70 24.37
C GLU A 247 -8.74 3.21 25.43
N THR A 248 -9.04 4.07 26.41
CA THR A 248 -10.15 3.84 27.33
C THR A 248 -11.50 4.11 26.66
N VAL A 249 -12.58 3.73 27.33
CA VAL A 249 -13.93 4.03 26.83
C VAL A 249 -14.15 5.54 26.81
N GLU A 250 -13.63 6.26 27.80
CA GLU A 250 -13.72 7.71 27.90
C GLU A 250 -12.95 8.40 26.77
N GLU A 251 -11.73 7.95 26.47
CA GLU A 251 -10.94 8.49 25.34
C GLU A 251 -11.66 8.29 24.01
N LEU A 252 -12.27 7.11 23.78
CA LEU A 252 -13.08 6.85 22.58
C LEU A 252 -14.36 7.72 22.52
N ILE A 253 -15.00 7.99 23.68
CA ILE A 253 -16.17 8.89 23.73
C ILE A 253 -15.78 10.31 23.32
N GLU A 254 -14.63 10.79 23.80
CA GLU A 254 -14.08 12.11 23.49
C GLU A 254 -13.61 12.22 22.04
N ASP A 255 -13.08 11.11 21.48
CA ASP A 255 -12.60 11.03 20.10
C ASP A 255 -13.71 11.05 19.06
N PHE A 256 -14.98 10.78 19.43
CA PHE A 256 -16.10 10.88 18.49
C PHE A 256 -16.14 12.25 17.83
N SER A 257 -15.62 12.32 16.61
CA SER A 257 -15.24 13.58 16.00
C SER A 257 -16.47 14.40 15.67
N LEU A 258 -16.51 15.56 16.31
CA LEU A 258 -17.47 16.63 16.14
C LEU A 258 -17.29 17.23 14.73
N GLY A 259 -18.27 17.06 13.86
CA GLY A 259 -18.44 17.89 12.68
C GLY A 259 -18.85 19.32 13.08
N LYS A 260 -17.90 20.10 13.61
CA LYS A 260 -17.75 21.58 13.62
C LYS A 260 -16.76 22.00 14.71
N GLU A 261 -15.66 22.67 14.32
CA GLU A 261 -15.01 23.69 15.16
C GLU A 261 -15.91 24.93 15.27
#